data_AF-A0A397DVR4-F1
#
_entry.id   AF-A0A397DVR4-F1
#
_cell.length_a   1.000
_cell.length_b   1.000
_cell.length_c   1.000
_cell.angle_alpha   90.00
_cell.angle_beta   90.00
_cell.angle_gamma   90.00
#
_symmetry.space_group_name_H-M   'P 1'
#
loop_
_entity.id
_entity.type
_entity.pdbx_description
1 polymer ?
#
loop_
_entity_poly.entity_id
_entity_poly.type
_entity_poly.pdbx_seq_one_letter_code
_entity_poly.pdbx_strand_id
1 'polypeptide(L)'
;MQALVESGFRFKNLPAARYAMDVTFQQTNVPTGAYEEKKLYYSGKHSLYGHEVEVSLVLNGFAIDCTKFYKGSMLDKTIFNENIDSHLPNLAKRTGETTLEASELGME
;
A
#
# COMPACT_ATOMS: atom_id res chain seq x y z
N MET A 1 -6.48 13.42 -1.81
CA MET A 1 -6.99 12.03 -1.69
C MET A 1 -8.50 11.93 -1.87
N GLN A 2 -9.31 12.62 -1.05
CA GLN A 2 -10.78 12.46 -1.04
C GLN A 2 -11.49 12.71 -2.39
N ALA A 3 -11.13 13.79 -3.11
CA ALA A 3 -11.73 14.09 -4.42
C ALA A 3 -11.42 13.05 -5.52
N LEU A 4 -10.24 12.40 -5.47
CA LEU A 4 -9.84 11.37 -6.45
C LEU A 4 -10.58 10.06 -6.19
N VAL A 5 -10.77 9.70 -4.92
CA VAL A 5 -11.58 8.55 -4.49
C VAL A 5 -13.05 8.70 -4.89
N GLU A 6 -13.57 9.94 -4.90
CA GLU A 6 -14.97 10.23 -5.22
C GLU A 6 -15.29 10.23 -6.73
N SER A 7 -14.28 10.03 -7.60
CA SER A 7 -14.44 10.01 -9.07
C SER A 7 -15.22 8.81 -9.64
N GLY A 8 -15.69 7.89 -8.78
CA GLY A 8 -16.62 6.82 -9.15
C GLY A 8 -15.98 5.48 -9.53
N PHE A 9 -14.65 5.37 -9.56
CA PHE A 9 -13.95 4.11 -9.81
C PHE A 9 -13.90 3.23 -8.54
N ARG A 10 -14.91 2.39 -8.35
CA ARG A 10 -15.05 1.50 -7.18
C ARG A 10 -14.66 0.06 -7.52
N PHE A 11 -14.12 -0.66 -6.54
CA PHE A 11 -13.87 -2.10 -6.67
C PHE A 11 -15.20 -2.84 -6.85
N LYS A 12 -15.29 -3.66 -7.91
CA LYS A 12 -16.51 -4.44 -8.24
C LYS A 12 -17.02 -5.26 -7.05
N ASN A 13 -16.10 -5.91 -6.35
CA ASN A 13 -16.42 -6.81 -5.23
C ASN A 13 -16.31 -6.12 -3.87
N LEU A 14 -15.72 -4.91 -3.80
CA LEU A 14 -15.57 -4.14 -2.56
C LEU A 14 -16.00 -2.68 -2.77
N PRO A 15 -17.29 -2.39 -3.00
CA PRO A 15 -17.72 -1.07 -3.46
C PRO A 15 -17.55 0.06 -2.44
N ALA A 16 -17.29 -0.29 -1.17
CA ALA A 16 -16.95 0.62 -0.09
C ALA A 16 -15.43 0.86 0.06
N ALA A 17 -14.59 0.04 -0.57
CA ALA A 17 -13.15 0.26 -0.57
C ALA A 17 -12.80 1.48 -1.42
N ARG A 18 -12.09 2.43 -0.81
CA ARG A 18 -11.76 3.73 -1.41
C ARG A 18 -10.52 3.66 -2.31
N TYR A 19 -9.55 2.87 -1.90
CA TYR A 19 -8.30 2.60 -2.60
C TYR A 19 -7.72 1.29 -2.07
N ALA A 20 -6.81 0.67 -2.84
CA ALA A 20 -5.96 -0.41 -2.38
C ALA A 20 -4.63 0.17 -1.91
N MET A 21 -3.94 -0.56 -1.04
CA MET A 21 -2.60 -0.19 -0.60
C MET A 21 -1.67 -1.37 -0.85
N ASP A 22 -0.45 -1.07 -1.26
CA ASP A 22 0.60 -2.06 -1.44
C ASP A 22 1.95 -1.45 -1.05
N VAL A 23 2.90 -2.31 -0.69
CA VAL A 23 4.30 -1.91 -0.49
C VAL A 23 5.10 -2.43 -1.68
N THR A 24 5.77 -1.51 -2.36
CA THR A 24 6.52 -1.80 -3.58
C THR A 24 8.01 -1.63 -3.36
N PHE A 25 8.78 -2.65 -3.76
CA PHE A 25 10.23 -2.61 -3.72
C PHE A 25 10.79 -1.90 -4.95
N GLN A 26 11.66 -0.91 -4.73
CA GLN A 26 12.39 -0.19 -5.76
C GLN A 26 13.87 -0.49 -5.64
N GLN A 27 14.39 -1.25 -6.61
CA GLN A 27 15.81 -1.59 -6.68
C GLN A 27 16.66 -0.32 -6.84
N THR A 28 17.81 -0.32 -6.17
CA THR A 28 18.85 0.71 -6.32
C THR A 28 20.21 0.07 -6.56
N ASN A 29 21.22 0.91 -6.82
CA ASN A 29 22.60 0.49 -6.77
C ASN A 29 23.00 0.13 -5.33
N VAL A 30 24.07 -0.65 -5.17
CA VAL A 30 24.61 -0.95 -3.83
C VAL A 30 25.00 0.37 -3.15
N PRO A 31 24.46 0.68 -1.96
CA PRO A 31 24.80 1.91 -1.25
C PRO A 31 26.30 1.98 -0.93
N THR A 32 26.83 3.18 -0.82
CA THR A 32 28.19 3.41 -0.29
C THR A 32 28.16 3.41 1.23
N GLY A 33 29.28 3.13 1.90
CA GLY A 33 29.37 3.12 3.37
C GLY A 33 29.83 1.79 3.95
N ALA A 34 29.69 1.62 5.25
CA ALA A 34 30.00 0.37 5.95
C ALA A 34 28.93 -0.70 5.71
N TYR A 35 29.28 -1.97 5.86
CA TYR A 35 28.33 -3.08 5.69
C TYR A 35 27.07 -2.92 6.57
N GLU A 36 27.25 -2.47 7.81
CA GLU A 36 26.18 -2.23 8.78
C GLU A 36 25.16 -1.18 8.33
N GLU A 37 25.57 -0.23 7.50
CA GLU A 37 24.69 0.80 6.92
C GLU A 37 24.00 0.25 5.67
N LYS A 38 24.75 -0.45 4.80
CA LYS A 38 24.23 -1.01 3.55
C LYS A 38 23.18 -2.08 3.78
N LYS A 39 23.39 -2.96 4.77
CA LYS A 39 22.49 -4.10 5.04
C LYS A 39 21.05 -3.66 5.33
N LEU A 40 20.85 -2.43 5.82
CA LEU A 40 19.54 -1.85 6.05
C LEU A 40 18.74 -1.69 4.75
N TYR A 41 19.40 -1.57 3.61
CA TYR A 41 18.75 -1.44 2.31
C TYR A 41 18.65 -2.77 1.57
N TYR A 42 19.18 -3.86 2.12
CA TYR A 42 19.10 -5.17 1.50
C TYR A 42 17.76 -5.84 1.82
N SER A 43 16.97 -6.12 0.78
CA SER A 43 15.73 -6.88 0.92
C SER A 43 16.03 -8.37 0.82
N GLY A 44 15.75 -9.12 1.89
CA GLY A 44 15.92 -10.56 1.91
C GLY A 44 15.00 -11.29 0.92
N LYS A 45 13.78 -10.77 0.73
CA LYS A 45 12.79 -11.32 -0.21
C LYS A 45 13.24 -11.20 -1.67
N HIS A 46 13.81 -10.05 -2.03
CA HIS A 46 14.21 -9.76 -3.40
C HIS A 46 15.68 -10.07 -3.69
N SER A 47 16.50 -10.33 -2.66
CA SER A 47 17.96 -10.49 -2.76
C SER A 47 18.67 -9.32 -3.46
N LEU A 48 18.16 -8.11 -3.24
CA LEU A 48 18.60 -6.87 -3.90
C LEU A 48 18.64 -5.72 -2.90
N TYR A 49 19.46 -4.71 -3.19
CA TYR A 49 19.44 -3.44 -2.45
C TYR A 49 18.38 -2.51 -3.03
N GLY A 50 17.65 -1.83 -2.15
CA GLY A 50 16.58 -0.94 -2.58
C GLY A 50 15.83 -0.31 -1.42
N HIS A 51 14.67 0.23 -1.78
CA HIS A 51 13.75 0.87 -0.86
C HIS A 51 12.39 0.21 -0.96
N GLU A 52 11.66 0.22 0.16
CA GLU A 52 10.23 -0.09 0.16
C GLU A 52 9.46 1.22 0.12
N VAL A 53 8.38 1.28 -0.66
CA VAL A 53 7.48 2.44 -0.74
C VAL A 53 6.06 1.94 -0.65
N GLU A 54 5.33 2.40 0.37
CA GLU A 54 3.89 2.17 0.44
C GLU A 54 3.18 3.12 -0.54
N VAL A 55 2.31 2.54 -1.36
CA VAL A 55 1.58 3.19 -2.45
C VAL A 55 0.08 2.96 -2.25
N SER A 56 -0.69 4.03 -2.35
CA SER A 56 -2.15 3.97 -2.43
C SER A 56 -2.61 4.04 -3.88
N LEU A 57 -3.43 3.06 -4.30
CA LEU A 57 -3.85 2.84 -5.69
C LEU A 57 -5.37 2.88 -5.82
N VAL A 58 -5.88 3.50 -6.88
CA VAL A 58 -7.30 3.38 -7.28
C VAL A 58 -7.48 2.41 -8.44
N LEU A 59 -8.69 1.89 -8.64
CA LEU A 59 -8.98 0.79 -9.58
C LEU A 59 -8.66 1.11 -11.05
N ASN A 60 -8.54 2.39 -11.41
CA ASN A 60 -8.10 2.80 -12.74
C ASN A 60 -6.58 2.61 -12.96
N GLY A 61 -5.87 2.03 -11.99
CA GLY A 61 -4.45 1.68 -12.07
C GLY A 61 -3.50 2.81 -11.69
N PHE A 62 -4.03 3.94 -11.20
CA PHE A 62 -3.21 5.09 -10.84
C PHE A 62 -2.89 5.12 -9.35
N ALA A 63 -1.63 5.45 -9.04
CA ALA A 63 -1.21 5.82 -7.71
C ALA A 63 -1.76 7.20 -7.35
N ILE A 64 -2.44 7.29 -6.21
CA ILE A 64 -3.02 8.53 -5.68
C ILE A 64 -2.22 9.11 -4.52
N ASP A 65 -1.36 8.28 -3.91
CA ASP A 65 -0.44 8.71 -2.88
C ASP A 65 0.73 7.73 -2.76
N CYS A 66 1.88 8.24 -2.30
CA CYS A 66 3.07 7.47 -1.99
C CYS A 66 3.71 8.01 -0.71
N THR A 67 4.14 7.12 0.15
CA THR A 67 4.90 7.46 1.34
C THR A 67 6.34 7.87 0.99
N LYS A 68 7.07 8.40 1.97
CA LYS A 68 8.53 8.48 1.86
C LYS A 68 9.10 7.06 1.78
N PHE A 69 10.29 6.94 1.21
CA PHE A 69 10.95 5.66 1.12
C PHE A 69 11.29 5.09 2.50
N TYR A 70 11.19 3.77 2.60
CA TYR A 70 11.67 2.97 3.72
C TYR A 70 12.91 2.18 3.29
N LYS A 71 13.64 1.73 4.30
CA LYS A 71 14.78 0.82 4.14
C LYS A 71 14.33 -0.49 3.51
N GLY A 72 15.04 -0.98 2.49
CA GLY A 72 14.71 -2.24 1.80
C GLY A 72 14.67 -3.49 2.69
N SER A 73 15.25 -3.45 3.89
CA SER A 73 15.15 -4.55 4.86
C SER A 73 13.88 -4.51 5.72
N MET A 74 13.04 -3.48 5.61
CA MET A 74 11.82 -3.36 6.41
C MET A 74 10.73 -4.30 5.88
N LEU A 75 9.93 -4.84 6.79
CA LEU A 75 8.79 -5.68 6.44
C LEU A 75 7.59 -4.80 6.07
N ASP A 76 6.86 -5.21 5.04
CA ASP A 76 5.63 -4.55 4.57
C ASP A 76 4.67 -4.25 5.74
N LYS A 77 4.47 -5.22 6.64
CA LYS A 77 3.61 -5.04 7.83
C LYS A 77 4.08 -3.93 8.76
N THR A 78 5.39 -3.76 8.94
CA THR A 78 5.93 -2.69 9.79
C THR A 78 5.63 -1.33 9.17
N ILE A 79 5.83 -1.21 7.85
CA ILE A 79 5.53 0.02 7.11
C ILE A 79 4.04 0.38 7.22
N PHE A 80 3.15 -0.58 6.95
CA PHE A 80 1.70 -0.36 7.11
C PHE A 80 1.30 0.05 8.53
N ASN A 81 1.90 -0.57 9.54
CA ASN A 81 1.61 -0.21 10.93
C ASN A 81 2.09 1.21 11.28
N GLU A 82 3.22 1.66 10.73
CA GLU A 82 3.70 3.04 10.93
C GLU A 82 2.78 4.07 10.25
N ASN A 83 2.12 3.70 9.15
CA ASN A 83 1.26 4.60 8.38
C ASN A 83 -0.24 4.50 8.73
N ILE A 84 -0.62 3.60 9.64
CA ILE A 84 -2.03 3.26 9.91
C ILE A 84 -2.90 4.49 10.20
N ASP A 85 -2.39 5.46 10.97
CA ASP A 85 -3.12 6.66 11.36
C ASP A 85 -3.55 7.52 10.15
N SER A 86 -2.75 7.50 9.09
CA SER A 86 -3.07 8.22 7.84
C SER A 86 -4.24 7.58 7.09
N HIS A 87 -4.49 6.28 7.31
CA HIS A 87 -5.54 5.52 6.63
C HIS A 87 -6.82 5.40 7.45
N LEU A 88 -6.76 5.54 8.78
CA LEU A 88 -7.94 5.45 9.66
C LEU A 88 -9.15 6.27 9.18
N PRO A 89 -9.01 7.52 8.68
CA PRO A 89 -10.14 8.31 8.19
C PRO A 89 -10.85 7.72 6.95
N ASN A 90 -10.18 6.84 6.23
CA ASN A 90 -10.69 6.19 5.02
C ASN A 90 -11.20 4.77 5.25
N LEU A 91 -11.02 4.21 6.46
CA LEU A 91 -11.43 2.86 6.80
C LEU A 91 -12.94 2.75 7.10
N ALA A 92 -13.56 3.84 7.55
CA ALA A 92 -14.99 3.87 7.86
C ALA A 92 -15.86 3.97 6.60
N LYS A 93 -16.86 3.09 6.53
CA LYS A 93 -17.98 3.19 5.58
C LYS A 93 -18.74 4.50 5.85
N ARG A 94 -19.15 5.22 4.80
CA ARG A 94 -19.99 6.42 4.98
C ARG A 94 -21.43 6.03 5.26
N THR A 95 -22.17 6.90 5.95
CA THR A 95 -23.61 6.75 6.15
C THR A 95 -24.32 6.68 4.80
N GLY A 96 -25.02 5.57 4.53
CA GLY A 96 -25.69 5.32 3.25
C GLY A 96 -24.94 4.36 2.31
N GLU A 97 -23.69 4.00 2.60
CA GLU A 97 -23.03 2.85 1.97
C GLU A 97 -23.55 1.57 2.64
N THR A 98 -24.69 1.06 2.16
CA THR A 98 -25.30 -0.17 2.65
C THR A 98 -24.33 -1.34 2.53
N THR A 99 -24.35 -2.23 3.53
CA THR A 99 -23.73 -3.56 3.45
C THR A 99 -24.29 -4.26 2.22
N LEU A 100 -23.50 -4.35 1.16
CA LEU A 100 -23.72 -5.41 0.19
C LEU A 100 -23.27 -6.68 0.91
N GLU A 101 -24.23 -7.56 1.17
CA GLU A 101 -23.97 -8.90 1.63
C GLU A 101 -22.85 -9.47 0.75
N ALA A 102 -21.80 -9.99 1.39
CA ALA A 102 -20.77 -10.70 0.66
C ALA A 102 -21.47 -11.84 -0.07
N SER A 103 -21.70 -11.69 -1.38
CA SER A 103 -22.13 -12.82 -2.19
C SER A 103 -21.04 -13.86 -2.00
N GLU A 104 -21.40 -14.96 -1.35
CA GLU A 104 -20.51 -16.07 -1.04
C GLU A 104 -19.63 -16.29 -2.27
N LEU A 105 -18.31 -16.11 -2.11
CA LEU A 105 -17.35 -16.50 -3.13
C LEU A 105 -17.58 -17.99 -3.34
N GLY A 106 -18.34 -18.32 -4.38
CA GLY A 106 -18.37 -19.66 -4.94
C GLY A 106 -16.94 -19.99 -5.31
N MET A 107 -16.28 -20.71 -4.41
CA MET A 107 -15.10 -21.48 -4.74
C MET A 107 -15.59 -22.59 -5.65
N GLU A 108 -15.51 -22.35 -6.95
CA GLU A 108 -15.47 -23.41 -7.96
C GLU A 108 -14.06 -23.44 -8.57
#